data_AF-A0A1J3E8M9-F1
#
_entry.id   AF-A0A1J3E8M9-F1
#
_cell.length_a   1.000
_cell.length_b   1.000
_cell.length_c   1.000
_cell.angle_alpha   90.00
_cell.angle_beta   90.00
_cell.angle_gamma   90.00
#
_symmetry.space_group_name_H-M   'P 1'
#
loop_
_entity.id
_entity.type
_entity.pdbx_description
1 polymer ?
#
loop_
_entity_poly.entity_id
_entity_poly.type
_entity_poly.pdbx_seq_one_letter_code
_entity_poly.pdbx_strand_id
1 'polypeptide(L)' 'TIVGAIVGLALFSIFAGVLIFVIRKRRKRYTDDEEILSMDVKPYTFSYYELKSATQDFHPSNKLGEGGFGPVYKGKLNDG' A
#
# COMPACT_ATOMS: atom_id res chain seq x y z
N THR A 1 -6.51 42.92 34.97
CA THR A 1 -6.17 43.06 33.54
C THR A 1 -4.95 42.23 33.16
N ILE A 2 -3.84 42.32 33.92
CA ILE A 2 -2.58 41.60 33.64
C ILE A 2 -2.74 40.07 33.62
N VAL A 3 -3.45 39.50 34.60
CA VAL A 3 -3.68 38.04 34.69
C VAL A 3 -4.42 37.51 33.45
N GLY A 4 -5.43 38.24 32.97
CA GLY A 4 -6.20 37.86 31.79
C GLY A 4 -5.36 37.85 30.51
N ALA A 5 -4.42 38.79 30.37
CA ALA A 5 -3.51 38.83 29.23
C ALA A 5 -2.56 37.62 29.19
N ILE A 6 -2.02 37.22 30.35
CA ILE A 6 -1.11 36.07 30.45
C ILE A 6 -1.84 34.77 30.09
N VAL A 7 -3.04 34.57 30.64
CA VAL A 7 -3.86 33.38 30.35
C VAL A 7 -4.25 33.34 28.87
N GLY A 8 -4.63 34.48 28.29
CA GLY A 8 -4.95 34.59 26.88
C GLY A 8 -3.77 34.23 25.96
N LEU A 9 -2.56 34.73 26.25
CA LEU A 9 -1.36 34.42 25.47
C LEU A 9 -1.00 32.93 25.58
N ALA A 10 -1.08 32.34 26.77
CA ALA A 10 -0.79 30.92 26.97
C ALA A 10 -1.74 30.03 26.14
N LEU A 11 -3.05 30.31 26.18
CA LEU A 11 -4.04 29.57 25.42
C LEU A 11 -3.87 29.76 23.91
N PHE A 12 -3.56 30.99 23.47
CA PHE A 12 -3.31 31.27 22.06
C PHE A 12 -2.07 30.55 21.54
N SER A 13 -0.97 30.55 22.30
CA SER A 13 0.25 29.80 21.96
C SER A 13 0.00 28.30 21.86
N ILE A 14 -0.76 27.72 22.78
CA ILE A 14 -1.14 26.31 22.75
C ILE A 14 -2.01 26.01 21.52
N PHE A 15 -3.05 26.83 21.27
CA PHE A 15 -3.94 26.66 20.12
C PHE A 15 -3.19 26.76 18.79
N ALA A 16 -2.32 27.76 18.64
CA ALA A 16 -1.47 27.92 17.46
C ALA A 16 -0.52 26.73 17.28
N GLY A 17 0.09 26.24 18.37
CA GLY A 17 0.94 25.06 18.36
C GLY A 17 0.22 23.80 17.89
N VAL A 18 -1.00 23.56 18.39
CA VAL A 18 -1.85 22.43 17.96
C VAL A 18 -2.26 22.58 16.50
N LEU A 19 -2.65 23.77 16.06
CA LEU A 19 -3.02 24.05 14.67
C LEU A 19 -1.85 23.77 13.73
N ILE A 20 -0.66 24.28 14.06
CA ILE A 20 0.58 24.04 13.32
C ILE A 20 0.92 22.54 13.31
N PHE A 21 0.79 21.85 14.45
CA PHE A 21 1.06 20.41 14.54
C PHE A 21 0.13 19.59 13.64
N VAL A 22 -1.17 19.89 13.64
CA VAL A 22 -2.15 19.21 12.78
C VAL A 22 -1.84 19.45 11.31
N ILE A 23 -1.55 20.70 10.92
CA ILE A 23 -1.20 21.04 9.53
C ILE A 23 0.10 20.35 9.10
N ARG A 24 1.14 20.36 9.96
CA ARG A 24 2.41 19.68 9.68
C ARG A 24 2.25 18.16 9.58
N LYS A 25 1.40 17.56 10.42
CA LYS A 25 1.12 16.11 10.40
C LYS A 25 0.38 15.71 9.12
N ARG A 26 -0.54 16.55 8.62
CA ARG A 26 -1.19 16.31 7.33
C ARG A 26 -0.21 16.37 6.16
N ARG A 27 0.77 17.28 6.21
CA ARG A 27 1.80 17.40 5.16
C ARG A 27 2.70 16.16 5.05
N LYS A 28 3.06 15.53 6.16
CA LYS A 28 3.89 14.31 6.16
C LYS A 28 3.17 13.10 5.56
N ARG A 29 1.87 12.94 5.83
CA ARG A 29 1.07 11.82 5.30
C ARG A 29 0.98 11.84 3.76
N TYR A 30 0.86 13.03 3.17
CA TYR A 30 0.80 13.19 1.72
C TYR A 30 2.08 12.71 1.01
N THR A 31 3.26 13.00 1.58
CA THR A 31 4.54 12.61 0.99
C THR A 31 4.75 11.09 1.04
N ASP A 32 4.37 10.42 2.14
CA ASP A 32 4.50 8.96 2.24
C ASP A 32 3.58 8.23 1.26
N ASP A 33 2.34 8.72 1.07
CA ASP A 33 1.38 8.13 0.13
C ASP A 33 1.84 8.32 -1.33
N GLU A 34 2.39 9.49 -1.66
CA GLU A 34 2.98 9.78 -2.98
C GLU A 34 4.23 8.93 -3.23
N GLU A 35 5.06 8.68 -2.21
CA GLU A 35 6.21 7.78 -2.30
C GLU A 35 5.78 6.33 -2.60
N ILE A 36 4.75 5.82 -1.91
CA ILE A 36 4.16 4.49 -2.17
C ILE A 36 3.53 4.42 -3.56
N LEU A 37 2.83 5.49 -4.00
CA LEU A 37 2.24 5.53 -5.34
C LEU A 37 3.29 5.65 -6.44
N SER A 38 4.44 6.25 -6.12
CA SER A 38 5.60 6.39 -7.02
C SER A 38 6.51 5.15 -7.04
N MET A 39 6.38 4.26 -6.06
CA MET A 39 6.89 2.91 -6.16
C MET A 39 6.06 2.18 -7.22
N ASP A 40 6.61 2.05 -8.42
CA ASP A 40 6.05 1.32 -9.55
C ASP A 40 6.07 -0.20 -9.25
N VAL A 41 5.31 -0.63 -8.22
CA VAL A 41 5.02 -2.03 -7.91
C VAL A 41 3.94 -2.47 -8.87
N LYS A 42 4.31 -2.59 -10.15
CA LYS A 42 3.42 -3.15 -11.15
C LYS A 42 3.25 -4.63 -10.81
N PRO A 43 2.04 -5.10 -10.44
CA PRO A 43 1.84 -6.52 -10.21
C PRO A 43 2.23 -7.26 -11.50
N TYR A 44 2.98 -8.35 -11.36
CA TYR A 44 3.33 -9.19 -12.49
C TYR A 44 2.03 -9.72 -13.11
N THR A 45 1.70 -9.21 -14.29
CA THR A 45 0.56 -9.65 -15.07
C THR A 45 1.02 -10.73 -16.04
N PHE A 46 0.46 -11.93 -15.92
CA PHE A 46 0.68 -13.00 -16.88
C PHE A 46 -0.53 -13.11 -17.80
N SER A 47 -0.27 -13.19 -19.09
CA SER A 47 -1.30 -13.58 -20.05
C SER A 47 -1.74 -15.02 -19.80
N TYR A 48 -2.97 -15.33 -20.21
CA TYR A 48 -3.45 -16.72 -20.17
C TYR A 48 -2.52 -17.67 -20.94
N TYR A 49 -1.94 -17.22 -22.05
CA TYR A 49 -1.00 -18.00 -22.85
C TYR A 49 0.28 -18.35 -22.09
N GLU A 50 0.83 -17.42 -21.32
CA GLU A 50 1.99 -17.68 -20.47
C GLU A 50 1.67 -18.70 -19.39
N LEU A 51 0.53 -18.55 -18.71
CA LEU A 51 0.08 -19.52 -17.70
C LEU A 51 -0.15 -20.90 -18.30
N LYS A 52 -0.79 -20.96 -19.48
CA LYS A 52 -1.02 -22.18 -20.24
C LYS A 52 0.30 -22.86 -20.60
N SER A 53 1.26 -22.11 -21.14
CA SER A 53 2.58 -22.63 -21.50
C SER A 53 3.35 -23.11 -20.27
N ALA A 54 3.37 -22.32 -19.20
CA ALA A 54 4.10 -22.63 -17.97
C ALA A 54 3.59 -23.90 -17.27
N THR A 55 2.29 -24.19 -17.39
CA THR A 55 1.63 -25.36 -16.76
C THR A 55 1.51 -26.57 -17.69
N GLN A 56 2.08 -26.50 -18.91
CA GLN A 56 1.94 -27.52 -19.95
C GLN A 56 0.46 -27.78 -20.32
N ASP A 57 -0.29 -26.70 -20.55
CA ASP A 57 -1.73 -26.71 -20.78
C ASP A 57 -2.53 -27.28 -19.59
N PHE A 58 -2.20 -26.82 -18.37
CA PHE A 58 -2.83 -27.29 -17.13
C PHE A 58 -2.83 -28.82 -17.01
N HIS A 59 -1.73 -29.47 -17.39
CA HIS A 59 -1.63 -30.92 -17.43
C HIS A 59 -1.87 -31.53 -16.05
N PRO A 60 -2.64 -32.63 -15.92
CA PRO A 60 -2.94 -33.25 -14.63
C PRO A 60 -1.70 -33.66 -13.82
N SER A 61 -0.58 -33.99 -14.46
CA SER A 61 0.68 -34.28 -13.75
C SER A 61 1.25 -33.08 -12.99
N ASN A 62 0.84 -31.86 -13.35
CA ASN A 62 1.26 -30.63 -12.70
C ASN A 62 0.24 -30.18 -11.63
N LYS A 63 -0.89 -30.88 -11.47
CA LYS A 63 -1.87 -30.54 -10.43
C LYS A 63 -1.29 -30.85 -9.05
N LEU A 64 -1.25 -29.83 -8.21
CA LEU A 64 -0.81 -29.92 -6.81
C LEU A 64 -1.97 -30.26 -5.87
N GLY A 65 -3.19 -29.87 -6.24
CA GLY A 65 -4.39 -30.12 -5.43
C GLY A 65 -5.60 -29.36 -5.94
N GLU A 66 -6.67 -29.38 -5.16
CA GLU A 66 -7.90 -28.65 -5.42
C GLU A 66 -8.54 -28.26 -4.09
N GLY A 67 -9.01 -27.03 -3.98
CA GLY A 67 -9.70 -26.50 -2.80
C GLY A 67 -10.94 -25.69 -3.17
N GLY A 68 -11.49 -24.93 -2.23
CA GLY A 68 -12.71 -24.12 -2.46
C GLY A 68 -12.59 -23.03 -3.53
N PHE A 69 -11.37 -22.76 -4.01
CA PHE A 69 -11.07 -21.80 -5.07
C PHE A 69 -10.73 -22.47 -6.42
N GLY A 70 -10.80 -23.79 -6.51
CA GLY A 70 -10.50 -24.57 -7.72
C GLY A 70 -9.14 -25.28 -7.70
N PRO A 71 -8.72 -25.83 -8.85
CA PRO A 71 -7.50 -26.62 -8.97
C PRO A 71 -6.24 -25.74 -8.96
N VAL A 72 -5.17 -26.25 -8.35
CA VAL A 72 -3.86 -25.60 -8.27
C VAL A 72 -2.87 -26.39 -9.11
N TYR A 73 -2.17 -25.71 -10.02
CA TYR A 73 -1.17 -26.32 -10.90
C TYR A 73 0.22 -25.71 -10.68
N LYS A 74 1.24 -26.56 -10.75
CA LYS A 74 2.64 -26.15 -10.82
C LYS A 74 2.93 -25.64 -12.23
N GLY A 75 3.51 -24.44 -12.33
CA GLY A 75 4.03 -23.89 -13.58
C GLY A 75 5.48 -23.47 -13.45
N LYS A 76 6.20 -23.40 -14.57
CA LYS A 76 7.53 -22.78 -14.66
C LYS A 76 7.49 -21.73 -15.77
N LEU A 77 7.80 -20.48 -15.42
CA LEU A 77 7.83 -19.40 -16.40
C LEU A 77 9.15 -19.47 -17.20
N ASN A 78 9.20 -18.77 -18.32
CA ASN A 78 10.39 -18.78 -19.17
C ASN A 78 11.58 -18.04 -18.54
N ASP A 79 11.31 -17.13 -17.60
CA ASP A 79 12.29 -16.33 -16.88
C ASP A 79 12.77 -16.95 -15.56
N GLY A 80 12.12 -18.02 -15.05
CA GLY A 80 12.61 -18.77 -13.88
C GLY A 80 11.55 -19.56 -13.13
#